data_AF-A0A968WUG6-F1
#
_entry.id   AF-A0A968WUG6-F1
#
_cell.length_a   1.000
_cell.length_b   1.000
_cell.length_c   1.000
_cell.angle_alpha   90.00
_cell.angle_beta   90.00
_cell.angle_gamma   90.00
#
_symmetry.space_group_name_H-M   'P 1'
#
loop_
_entity.id
_entity.type
_entity.pdbx_description
1 polymer ?
#
loop_
_entity_poly.entity_id
_entity_poly.type
_entity_poly.pdbx_seq_one_letter_code
_entity_poly.pdbx_strand_id
1 'polypeptide(L)'
;MKRLLLVIAVLLLLPLRVLAQTPDAVASAEFERIITDQIEAFKADDGTRAYGHAAPMIQKVFPTPETFMDMVKKGYRPVYRPQSYKFGSAETDS
;
A
#
# COMPACT_ATOMS: atom_id res chain seq x y z
N MET A 1 38.20 34.29 3.37
CA MET A 1 36.93 34.57 2.65
C MET A 1 36.75 33.73 1.37
N LYS A 2 37.76 33.60 0.48
CA LYS A 2 37.66 32.72 -0.71
C LYS A 2 37.45 31.22 -0.40
N ARG A 3 38.01 30.72 0.70
CA ARG A 3 37.80 29.32 1.15
C ARG A 3 36.41 29.06 1.77
N LEU A 4 35.78 30.10 2.32
CA LEU A 4 34.41 30.04 2.86
C LEU A 4 33.38 30.07 1.72
N LEU A 5 33.66 30.83 0.66
CA LEU A 5 32.88 30.84 -0.59
C LEU A 5 32.89 29.48 -1.33
N LEU A 6 33.98 28.70 -1.22
CA LEU A 6 34.06 27.37 -1.83
C LEU A 6 33.25 26.29 -1.09
N VAL A 7 33.05 26.40 0.22
CA VAL A 7 32.24 25.44 0.98
C VAL A 7 30.74 25.64 0.73
N ILE A 8 30.29 26.89 0.54
CA ILE A 8 28.91 27.22 0.17
C ILE A 8 28.60 26.77 -1.27
N ALA A 9 29.58 26.84 -2.18
CA ALA A 9 29.41 26.40 -3.57
C ALA A 9 29.27 24.86 -3.70
N VAL A 10 29.83 24.07 -2.80
CA VAL A 10 29.69 22.60 -2.80
C VAL A 10 28.35 22.16 -2.19
N LEU A 11 27.79 22.93 -1.24
CA LEU A 11 26.45 22.66 -0.67
C LEU A 11 25.30 23.00 -1.63
N LEU A 12 25.54 23.89 -2.61
CA LEU A 12 24.58 24.25 -3.67
C LEU A 12 24.58 23.28 -4.87
N LEU A 13 25.49 22.30 -4.87
CA LEU A 13 25.66 21.29 -5.93
C LEU A 13 25.33 19.87 -5.48
N LEU A 14 24.61 19.68 -4.36
CA LEU A 14 23.77 18.51 -4.22
C LEU A 14 22.42 18.85 -4.89
N PRO A 15 22.20 18.49 -6.17
CA PRO A 15 20.83 18.25 -6.57
C PRO A 15 20.33 17.18 -5.62
N LEU A 16 19.41 17.60 -4.73
CA LEU A 16 18.58 16.72 -3.95
C LEU A 16 18.14 15.63 -4.92
N ARG A 17 18.67 14.42 -4.76
CA ARG A 17 18.13 13.25 -5.44
C ARG A 17 16.79 12.97 -4.79
N VAL A 18 15.83 13.86 -5.00
CA VAL A 18 14.43 13.52 -4.96
C VAL A 18 14.34 12.45 -6.01
N LEU A 19 14.22 11.21 -5.54
CA LEU A 19 14.13 10.03 -6.37
C LEU A 19 13.13 10.35 -7.48
N ALA A 20 13.52 10.09 -8.72
CA ALA A 20 12.60 10.07 -9.87
C ALA A 20 11.63 8.88 -9.71
N GLN A 21 10.83 8.89 -8.66
CA GLN A 21 9.68 8.01 -8.52
C GLN A 21 8.62 8.59 -9.46
N THR A 22 8.31 7.88 -10.53
CA THR A 22 7.15 8.22 -11.35
C THR A 22 5.89 8.09 -10.48
N PRO A 23 4.85 8.90 -10.70
CA PRO A 23 3.59 8.80 -9.96
C PRO A 23 3.05 7.36 -9.90
N ASP A 24 3.23 6.60 -10.98
CA ASP A 24 2.79 5.20 -11.09
C ASP A 24 3.55 4.27 -10.13
N ALA A 25 4.86 4.49 -9.95
CA ALA A 25 5.67 3.70 -9.03
C ALA A 25 5.26 3.96 -7.56
N VAL A 26 4.93 5.21 -7.23
CA VAL A 26 4.45 5.58 -5.89
C VAL A 26 3.07 4.97 -5.62
N ALA A 27 2.15 5.09 -6.58
CA ALA A 27 0.81 4.51 -6.46
C ALA A 27 0.87 2.99 -6.33
N SER A 28 1.70 2.32 -7.12
CA SER A 28 1.91 0.87 -7.05
C SER A 28 2.38 0.45 -5.65
N ALA A 29 3.40 1.11 -5.11
CA ALA A 29 3.90 0.82 -3.77
C ALA A 29 2.84 1.05 -2.67
N GLU A 30 1.98 2.05 -2.83
CA GLU A 30 0.87 2.30 -1.90
C GLU A 30 -0.20 1.20 -1.98
N PHE A 31 -0.58 0.76 -3.18
CA PHE A 31 -1.51 -0.34 -3.36
C PHE A 31 -0.97 -1.65 -2.79
N GLU A 32 0.29 -1.97 -3.05
CA GLU A 32 0.96 -3.15 -2.47
C GLU A 32 0.90 -3.10 -0.95
N ARG A 33 1.22 -1.94 -0.34
CA ARG A 33 1.17 -1.77 1.10
C ARG A 33 -0.23 -2.02 1.67
N ILE A 34 -1.27 -1.46 1.05
CA ILE A 34 -2.67 -1.65 1.49
C ILE A 34 -3.09 -3.11 1.38
N ILE A 35 -2.78 -3.77 0.26
CA ILE A 35 -3.12 -5.18 0.04
C ILE A 35 -2.39 -6.07 1.04
N THR A 36 -1.10 -5.82 1.29
CA THR A 36 -0.33 -6.53 2.32
C THR A 36 -0.96 -6.36 3.70
N ASP A 37 -1.30 -5.13 4.10
CA ASP A 37 -1.90 -4.85 5.40
C ASP A 37 -3.25 -5.59 5.59
N GLN A 38 -4.07 -5.59 4.54
CA GLN A 38 -5.35 -6.30 4.56
C GLN A 38 -5.16 -7.83 4.65
N ILE A 39 -4.21 -8.41 3.91
CA ILE A 39 -3.88 -9.84 3.99
C ILE A 39 -3.36 -10.21 5.39
N GLU A 40 -2.51 -9.37 5.98
CA GLU A 40 -2.02 -9.58 7.34
C GLU A 40 -3.15 -9.53 8.37
N ALA A 41 -4.07 -8.57 8.23
CA ALA A 41 -5.25 -8.47 9.07
C ALA A 41 -6.13 -9.74 8.96
N PHE A 42 -6.34 -10.26 7.76
CA PHE A 42 -7.05 -11.53 7.58
C PHE A 42 -6.36 -12.71 8.26
N LYS A 43 -5.03 -12.84 8.13
CA LYS A 43 -4.24 -13.89 8.78
C LYS A 43 -4.32 -13.82 10.30
N ALA A 44 -4.40 -12.62 10.87
CA ALA A 44 -4.51 -12.38 12.30
C ALA A 44 -5.96 -12.43 12.83
N ASP A 45 -6.95 -12.71 11.97
CA ASP A 45 -8.37 -12.61 12.30
C ASP A 45 -8.83 -11.21 12.77
N ASP A 46 -8.06 -10.17 12.41
CA ASP A 46 -8.36 -8.78 12.72
C ASP A 46 -9.34 -8.20 11.69
N GLY A 47 -10.62 -8.49 11.90
CA GLY A 47 -11.69 -8.01 11.03
C GLY A 47 -11.82 -6.50 10.99
N THR A 48 -11.50 -5.80 12.08
CA THR A 48 -11.64 -4.34 12.15
C THR A 48 -10.59 -3.67 11.27
N ARG A 49 -9.32 -4.10 11.35
CA ARG A 49 -8.26 -3.60 10.48
C ARG A 49 -8.51 -3.96 9.02
N ALA A 50 -8.92 -5.20 8.74
CA ALA A 50 -9.22 -5.62 7.37
C ALA A 50 -10.39 -4.82 6.75
N TYR A 51 -11.44 -4.58 7.53
CA TYR A 51 -12.62 -3.81 7.14
C TYR A 51 -12.32 -2.32 6.95
N GLY A 52 -11.33 -1.78 7.68
CA GLY A 52 -10.87 -0.39 7.50
C GLY A 52 -10.37 -0.09 6.08
N HIS A 53 -9.88 -1.10 5.36
CA HIS A 53 -9.46 -0.98 3.95
C HIS A 53 -10.60 -1.20 2.95
N ALA A 54 -11.79 -1.60 3.40
CA ALA A 54 -12.90 -1.89 2.51
C ALA A 54 -13.39 -0.60 1.82
N ALA A 55 -13.61 -0.69 0.50
CA ALA A 55 -14.16 0.45 -0.24
C ALA A 55 -15.54 0.85 0.31
N PRO A 56 -15.95 2.13 0.19
CA PRO A 56 -17.21 2.61 0.76
C PRO A 56 -18.45 1.82 0.32
N MET A 57 -18.47 1.29 -0.91
CA MET A 57 -19.56 0.44 -1.38
C MET A 57 -19.61 -0.90 -0.64
N ILE A 58 -18.45 -1.51 -0.36
CA ILE A 58 -18.37 -2.76 0.40
C ILE A 58 -18.82 -2.54 1.84
N GLN A 59 -18.44 -1.41 2.45
CA GLN A 59 -18.92 -1.04 3.79
C GLN A 59 -20.44 -0.81 3.84
N LYS A 60 -21.08 -0.38 2.75
CA LYS A 60 -22.54 -0.28 2.68
C LYS A 60 -23.23 -1.64 2.62
N VAL A 61 -22.65 -2.58 1.89
CA VAL A 61 -23.22 -3.93 1.71
C VAL A 61 -22.96 -4.81 2.94
N PHE A 62 -21.81 -4.67 3.58
CA PHE A 62 -21.40 -5.39 4.78
C PHE A 62 -21.10 -4.38 5.89
N PRO A 63 -22.12 -3.89 6.60
CA PRO A 63 -22.03 -2.71 7.47
C PRO A 63 -21.17 -2.90 8.72
N THR A 64 -20.75 -4.14 9.03
CA THR A 64 -19.93 -4.43 10.19
C THR A 64 -18.71 -5.27 9.83
N PRO A 65 -17.60 -5.17 10.60
CA PRO A 65 -16.45 -6.04 10.43
C PRO A 65 -16.80 -7.53 10.44
N GLU A 66 -17.75 -7.95 11.29
CA GLU A 66 -18.15 -9.35 11.42
C GLU A 66 -18.85 -9.85 10.16
N THR A 67 -19.80 -9.09 9.62
CA THR A 67 -20.54 -9.46 8.40
C THR A 67 -19.64 -9.48 7.17
N PHE A 68 -18.68 -8.55 7.10
CA PHE A 68 -17.63 -8.54 6.09
C PHE A 68 -16.74 -9.78 6.19
N MET A 69 -16.25 -10.09 7.39
CA MET A 69 -15.38 -11.24 7.63
C MET A 69 -16.08 -12.56 7.33
N ASP A 70 -17.36 -12.71 7.67
CA ASP A 70 -18.14 -13.89 7.34
C ASP A 70 -18.26 -14.11 5.84
N MET A 71 -18.51 -13.05 5.08
CA MET A 71 -18.53 -13.11 3.62
C MET A 71 -17.16 -13.51 3.05
N VAL A 72 -16.08 -12.89 3.53
CA VAL A 72 -14.70 -13.18 3.08
C VAL A 72 -14.32 -14.64 3.36
N LYS A 73 -14.63 -15.15 4.56
CA LYS A 73 -14.36 -16.55 4.95
C LYS A 73 -15.09 -17.56 4.06
N LYS A 74 -16.33 -17.25 3.67
CA LYS A 74 -17.19 -18.12 2.86
C LYS A 74 -16.82 -18.08 1.38
N GLY A 75 -16.60 -16.89 0.82
CA GLY A 75 -16.44 -16.68 -0.62
C GLY A 75 -15.00 -16.58 -1.11
N TYR A 76 -14.06 -16.19 -0.24
CA TYR A 76 -12.72 -15.76 -0.63
C TYR A 76 -11.62 -16.40 0.24
N ARG A 77 -11.77 -17.69 0.53
CA ARG A 77 -10.84 -18.45 1.38
C ARG A 77 -9.35 -18.32 0.97
N PRO A 78 -8.98 -18.29 -0.33
CA PRO A 78 -7.58 -18.05 -0.72
C PRO A 78 -7.02 -16.68 -0.29
N VAL A 79 -7.87 -15.67 -0.12
CA VAL A 79 -7.47 -14.33 0.36
C VAL A 79 -7.43 -14.30 1.89
N TYR A 80 -8.36 -15.00 2.56
CA TYR A 80 -8.42 -15.07 4.02
C TYR A 80 -7.30 -15.93 4.64
N ARG A 81 -6.89 -17.00 3.95
CA ARG A 81 -5.82 -17.92 4.37
C ARG A 81 -4.90 -18.23 3.18
N PRO A 82 -4.13 -17.25 2.69
CA PRO A 82 -3.21 -17.48 1.60
C PRO A 82 -2.03 -18.34 2.07
N GLN A 83 -1.61 -19.29 1.23
CA GLN A 83 -0.35 -20.01 1.46
C GLN A 83 0.86 -19.17 1.04
N SER A 84 0.72 -18.44 -0.06
CA SER A 84 1.69 -17.46 -0.57
C SER A 84 1.00 -16.49 -1.52
N TYR A 85 1.59 -15.31 -1.74
CA TYR A 85 1.17 -14.37 -2.77
C TYR A 85 2.40 -13.59 -3.25
N LYS A 86 2.29 -12.97 -4.43
CA LYS A 86 3.27 -12.05 -5.00
C LYS A 86 2.55 -10.96 -5.76
N PHE A 87 3.10 -9.76 -5.78
CA PHE A 87 2.62 -8.70 -6.64
C PHE A 87 3.12 -8.92 -8.07
N GLY A 88 2.25 -8.63 -9.04
CA GLY A 88 2.62 -8.57 -10.45
C GLY A 88 3.17 -7.18 -10.79
N SER A 89 3.70 -7.03 -12.01
CA SER A 89 4.00 -5.70 -12.54
C SER A 89 2.72 -4.88 -12.61
N ALA A 90 2.76 -3.64 -12.15
CA ALA A 90 1.65 -2.71 -12.33
C ALA A 90 1.49 -2.42 -13.83
N GLU A 91 0.43 -2.95 -14.42
CA GLU A 91 0.11 -2.73 -15.83
C GLU A 91 -0.60 -1.38 -15.96
N THR A 92 -0.01 -0.48 -16.73
CA THR A 92 -0.61 0.83 -17.02
C THR A 92 -1.39 0.69 -18.32
N ASP A 93 -2.70 0.41 -18.24
CA ASP A 93 -3.58 0.57 -19.39
C ASP A 93 -3.50 2.05 -19.82
N SER A 94 -2.76 2.29 -20.90
CA SER A 94 -2.57 3.61 -21.53
C SER A 94 -3.57 3.84 -22.64
#